data_AF-A0A803NP44-F1
#
_entry.id   AF-A0A803NP44-F1
#
_cell.length_a   1.000
_cell.length_b   1.000
_cell.length_c   1.000
_cell.angle_alpha   90.00
_cell.angle_beta   90.00
_cell.angle_gamma   90.00
#
_symmetry.space_group_name_H-M   'P 1'
#
loop_
_entity.id
_entity.type
_entity.pdbx_description
1 polymer ?
#
loop_
_entity_poly.entity_id
_entity_poly.type
_entity_poly.pdbx_seq_one_letter_code
_entity_poly.pdbx_strand_id
1 'polypeptide(L)'
;MLMYFTNVILSQEGYFHSVICNSPEFKNTTVNNDLRYMIWDSPPRMEPHFLNVSDFDQMVQSGAAFARQFAKDDPVLNLIDEKILKRGLNRPSPGAWCSGRRSWWMDPCSQWGDVNIMKPGPQAKKFEESITNLLDDWTSQSNQCK
;
A
#
# COMPACT_ATOMS: atom_id res chain seq x y z
N MET A 1 -4.87 -29.86 -1.47
CA MET A 1 -4.41 -28.58 -0.88
C MET A 1 -5.37 -28.01 0.15
N LEU A 2 -6.65 -27.81 -0.18
CA LEU A 2 -7.61 -27.20 0.76
C LEU A 2 -7.68 -27.95 2.11
N MET A 3 -7.92 -29.26 2.11
CA MET A 3 -7.95 -30.08 3.33
C MET A 3 -6.63 -30.11 4.12
N TYR A 4 -5.50 -29.82 3.47
CA TYR A 4 -4.20 -29.74 4.14
C TYR A 4 -4.11 -28.42 4.92
N PHE A 5 -4.35 -27.30 4.24
CA PHE A 5 -4.24 -25.97 4.84
C PHE A 5 -5.33 -25.66 5.87
N THR A 6 -6.45 -26.40 5.91
CA THR A 6 -7.42 -26.31 7.01
C THR A 6 -6.86 -26.80 8.36
N ASN A 7 -5.74 -27.52 8.35
CA ASN A 7 -5.12 -28.11 9.55
C ASN A 7 -3.73 -27.50 9.85
N VAL A 8 -3.38 -26.36 9.24
CA VAL A 8 -2.08 -25.70 9.38
C VAL A 8 -2.25 -24.34 10.06
N ILE A 9 -1.36 -24.04 11.00
CA ILE A 9 -1.29 -22.71 11.66
C ILE A 9 -0.85 -21.66 10.62
N LEU A 10 -1.51 -20.50 10.62
CA LEU A 10 -1.26 -19.41 9.66
C LEU A 10 -1.43 -19.85 8.19
N SER A 11 -2.48 -20.62 7.91
CA SER A 11 -2.75 -21.18 6.58
C SER A 11 -2.72 -20.16 5.44
N GLN A 12 -3.12 -18.91 5.70
CA GLN A 12 -3.12 -17.82 4.73
C GLN A 12 -1.72 -17.44 4.23
N GLU A 13 -0.67 -17.68 5.03
CA GLU A 13 0.71 -17.37 4.66
C GLU A 13 1.26 -18.34 3.60
N GLY A 14 0.72 -19.57 3.53
CA GLY A 14 1.19 -20.60 2.61
C GLY A 14 0.20 -20.96 1.49
N TYR A 15 -1.11 -20.90 1.76
CA TYR A 15 -2.13 -21.45 0.88
C TYR A 15 -2.14 -20.78 -0.50
N PHE A 16 -2.25 -19.46 -0.55
CA PHE A 16 -2.38 -18.72 -1.82
C PHE A 16 -1.13 -18.81 -2.67
N HIS A 17 0.06 -18.62 -2.07
CA HIS A 17 1.34 -18.79 -2.75
C HIS A 17 1.45 -20.17 -3.39
N SER A 18 1.11 -21.21 -2.62
CA SER A 18 1.22 -22.59 -3.09
C SER A 18 0.22 -22.88 -4.22
N VAL A 19 -1.05 -22.46 -4.09
CA VAL A 19 -2.06 -22.67 -5.15
C VAL A 19 -1.67 -21.93 -6.43
N ILE A 20 -1.33 -20.64 -6.34
CA ILE A 20 -0.97 -19.81 -7.49
C ILE A 20 0.25 -20.39 -8.23
N CYS A 21 1.30 -20.82 -7.51
CA CYS A 21 2.49 -21.39 -8.14
C CYS A 21 2.25 -22.76 -8.82
N ASN A 22 1.23 -23.52 -8.41
CA ASN A 22 0.97 -24.87 -8.92
C ASN A 22 -0.20 -24.93 -9.91
N SER A 23 -0.88 -23.80 -10.16
CA SER A 23 -1.95 -23.68 -11.14
C SER A 23 -1.40 -23.24 -12.50
N PRO A 24 -1.54 -24.06 -13.56
CA PRO A 24 -1.08 -23.71 -14.91
C PRO A 24 -1.60 -22.36 -15.42
N GLU A 25 -2.81 -21.98 -15.03
CA GLU A 25 -3.48 -20.74 -15.45
C GLU A 25 -2.77 -19.48 -14.96
N PHE A 26 -2.03 -19.57 -13.85
CA PHE A 26 -1.32 -18.44 -13.27
C PHE A 26 0.19 -18.46 -13.56
N LYS A 27 0.69 -19.47 -14.28
CA LYS A 27 2.09 -19.53 -14.69
C LYS A 27 2.48 -18.27 -15.45
N ASN A 28 3.63 -17.72 -15.09
CA ASN A 28 4.16 -16.46 -15.60
C ASN A 28 3.31 -15.20 -15.30
N THR A 29 2.20 -15.27 -14.56
CA THR A 29 1.40 -14.07 -14.21
C THR A 29 1.65 -13.58 -12.78
N THR A 30 2.58 -14.23 -12.07
CA THR A 30 2.87 -13.96 -10.66
C THR A 30 3.95 -12.91 -10.50
N VAL A 31 3.71 -11.91 -9.66
CA VAL A 31 4.71 -10.93 -9.21
C VAL A 31 4.99 -11.18 -7.74
N ASN A 32 6.27 -11.37 -7.37
CA ASN A 32 6.68 -11.62 -5.98
C ASN A 32 6.76 -10.32 -5.16
N ASN A 33 5.63 -9.63 -5.05
CA ASN A 33 5.51 -8.41 -4.24
C ASN A 33 4.04 -8.23 -3.83
N ASP A 34 3.80 -7.93 -2.56
CA ASP A 34 2.45 -7.73 -2.00
C ASP A 34 2.05 -6.25 -1.89
N LEU A 35 2.90 -5.35 -2.37
CA LEU A 35 2.75 -3.90 -2.37
C LEU A 35 2.63 -3.27 -0.97
N ARG A 36 3.06 -3.98 0.08
CA ARG A 36 3.01 -3.51 1.47
C ARG A 36 4.40 -3.17 1.99
N TYR A 37 4.53 -1.99 2.60
CA TYR A 37 5.68 -1.63 3.40
C TYR A 37 5.51 -2.14 4.84
N MET A 38 6.50 -2.88 5.33
CA MET A 38 6.57 -3.36 6.70
C MET A 38 8.04 -3.48 7.12
N ILE A 39 8.33 -3.18 8.39
CA ILE A 39 9.65 -3.37 8.98
C ILE A 39 9.57 -4.56 9.93
N TRP A 40 10.54 -5.46 9.86
CA TRP A 40 10.68 -6.57 10.80
C TRP A 40 11.83 -6.28 11.77
N ASP A 41 11.59 -6.49 13.06
CA ASP A 41 12.64 -6.43 14.08
C ASP A 41 13.70 -7.53 13.80
N SER A 42 14.90 -7.37 14.34
CA SER A 42 15.95 -8.40 14.31
C SER A 42 16.30 -8.82 15.74
N PRO A 43 15.96 -10.04 16.18
CA PRO A 43 15.27 -11.11 15.42
C PRO A 43 13.78 -10.79 15.17
N PRO A 44 13.18 -11.38 14.11
CA PRO A 44 11.77 -11.13 13.78
C PRO A 44 10.83 -11.66 14.85
N ARG A 45 9.77 -10.88 15.10
CA ARG A 45 8.64 -11.27 15.97
C ARG A 45 7.52 -11.92 15.15
N MET A 46 6.41 -12.27 15.79
CA MET A 46 5.24 -12.84 15.10
C MET A 46 4.55 -11.82 14.17
N GLU A 47 4.54 -10.55 14.54
CA GLU A 47 3.99 -9.44 13.77
C GLU A 47 5.09 -8.41 13.49
N PRO A 48 5.00 -7.64 12.39
CA PRO A 48 5.98 -6.62 12.05
C PRO A 48 5.98 -5.48 13.08
N HIS A 49 7.04 -4.69 13.03
CA HIS A 49 7.21 -3.48 13.83
C HIS A 49 6.02 -2.52 13.67
N PHE A 50 5.66 -1.85 14.76
CA PHE A 50 4.71 -0.74 14.71
C PHE A 50 5.42 0.50 14.16
N LEU A 51 5.14 0.83 12.90
CA LEU A 51 5.70 2.00 12.24
C LEU A 51 5.36 3.25 13.04
N ASN A 52 6.37 4.08 13.27
CA ASN A 52 6.25 5.33 14.00
C ASN A 52 6.85 6.50 13.19
N VAL A 53 6.96 7.68 13.80
CA VAL A 53 7.47 8.90 13.14
C VAL A 53 8.87 8.72 12.56
N SER A 54 9.76 7.91 13.17
CA SER A 54 11.11 7.66 12.65
C SER A 54 11.11 6.94 11.31
N ASP A 55 10.08 6.16 11.03
CA ASP A 55 10.00 5.28 9.86
C ASP A 55 9.27 5.96 8.70
N PHE A 56 8.68 7.13 8.94
CA PHE A 56 7.79 7.82 8.00
C PHE A 56 8.46 8.08 6.65
N ASP A 57 9.68 8.62 6.65
CA ASP A 57 10.37 8.95 5.41
C ASP A 57 10.72 7.70 4.61
N GLN A 58 11.14 6.62 5.26
CA GLN A 58 11.43 5.34 4.59
C GLN A 58 10.16 4.71 4.02
N MET A 59 9.06 4.75 4.78
CA MET A 59 7.74 4.30 4.33
C MET A 59 7.29 5.07 3.09
N VAL A 60 7.35 6.40 3.11
CA VAL A 60 7.04 7.25 1.93
C VAL A 60 8.02 7.01 0.78
N GLN A 61 9.26 6.63 1.10
CA GLN A 61 10.27 6.33 0.11
C GLN A 61 10.12 4.98 -0.59
N SER A 62 9.46 4.02 0.04
CA SER A 62 9.27 2.68 -0.50
C SER A 62 8.46 2.62 -1.80
N GLY A 63 7.56 3.58 -2.02
CA GLY A 63 6.60 3.53 -3.13
C GLY A 63 5.58 2.40 -3.03
N ALA A 64 5.45 1.74 -1.86
CA ALA A 64 4.42 0.76 -1.60
C ALA A 64 3.01 1.40 -1.55
N ALA A 65 1.99 0.64 -1.96
CA ALA A 65 0.60 1.12 -1.94
C ALA A 65 0.04 1.19 -0.52
N PHE A 66 0.49 0.27 0.34
CA PHE A 66 0.01 0.13 1.71
C PHE A 66 1.20 0.04 2.67
N ALA A 67 0.94 0.30 3.96
CA ALA A 67 1.92 0.11 5.01
C ALA A 67 1.24 -0.48 6.25
N ARG A 68 1.96 -1.33 7.00
CA ARG A 68 1.51 -1.85 8.29
C ARG A 68 2.69 -2.20 9.21
N GLN A 69 2.50 -2.28 10.52
CA GLN A 69 1.29 -1.89 11.27
C GLN A 69 1.47 -0.56 11.97
N PHE A 70 0.37 0.08 12.35
CA PHE A 70 0.39 1.35 13.08
C PHE A 70 -0.25 1.18 14.44
N ALA A 71 0.36 1.76 15.47
CA ALA A 71 -0.26 1.77 16.78
C ALA A 71 -1.47 2.72 16.73
N LYS A 72 -2.49 2.39 17.51
CA LYS A 72 -3.66 3.26 17.63
C LYS A 72 -3.21 4.63 18.15
N ASP A 73 -3.69 5.70 17.51
CA ASP A 73 -3.41 7.09 17.88
C ASP A 73 -1.92 7.49 17.80
N ASP A 74 -1.09 6.72 17.07
CA ASP A 74 0.32 7.06 16.88
C ASP A 74 0.47 8.39 16.08
N PRO A 75 1.40 9.28 16.47
CA PRO A 75 1.63 10.54 15.76
C PRO A 75 1.96 10.41 14.26
N VAL A 76 2.49 9.26 13.81
CA VAL A 76 2.73 9.01 12.38
C VAL A 76 1.46 9.06 11.55
N LEU A 77 0.30 8.70 12.12
CA LEU A 77 -0.99 8.77 11.45
C LEU A 77 -1.35 10.23 11.09
N ASN A 78 -1.01 11.19 11.96
CA ASN A 78 -1.19 12.61 11.68
C ASN A 78 -0.24 13.09 10.57
N LEU A 79 1.00 12.56 10.52
CA LEU A 79 1.93 12.86 9.43
C LEU A 79 1.45 12.32 8.07
N ILE A 80 0.85 11.12 8.06
CA ILE A 80 0.21 10.56 6.86
C ILE A 80 -0.93 11.48 6.40
N ASP A 81 -1.79 11.89 7.32
CA ASP A 81 -2.90 12.79 7.02
C ASP A 81 -2.43 14.13 6.44
N GLU A 82 -1.42 14.75 7.04
CA GLU A 82 -0.91 16.06 6.64
C GLU A 82 -0.09 16.00 5.34
N LYS A 83 0.88 15.08 5.26
CA LYS A 83 1.91 15.08 4.21
C LYS A 83 1.52 14.25 3.00
N ILE A 84 0.79 13.15 3.19
CA ILE A 84 0.39 12.24 2.11
C ILE A 84 -1.02 12.59 1.63
N LEU A 85 -2.00 12.51 2.54
CA LEU A 85 -3.41 12.69 2.21
C LEU A 85 -3.82 14.16 2.10
N LYS A 86 -2.98 15.08 2.58
CA LYS A 86 -3.19 16.53 2.58
C LYS A 86 -4.55 16.93 3.15
N ARG A 87 -4.96 16.25 4.23
CA ARG A 87 -6.27 16.43 4.87
C ARG A 87 -6.11 16.97 6.29
N GLY A 88 -7.08 17.77 6.71
CA GLY A 88 -7.19 18.21 8.10
C GLY A 88 -7.87 17.16 8.97
N LEU A 89 -7.82 17.36 10.29
CA LEU A 89 -8.50 16.51 11.26
C LEU A 89 -9.99 16.37 10.91
N ASN A 90 -10.50 15.13 10.90
CA ASN A 90 -11.89 14.78 10.60
C ASN A 90 -12.40 15.27 9.24
N ARG A 91 -11.50 15.50 8.27
CA ARG A 91 -11.86 15.85 6.89
C ARG A 91 -11.54 14.71 5.92
N PRO A 92 -12.32 14.56 4.83
CA PRO A 92 -11.95 13.67 3.74
C PRO A 92 -10.66 14.14 3.08
N SER A 93 -9.94 13.21 2.43
CA SER A 93 -8.79 13.57 1.62
C SER A 93 -9.24 14.34 0.38
N PRO A 94 -8.69 15.53 0.11
CA PRO A 94 -9.03 16.29 -1.08
C PRO A 94 -8.60 15.58 -2.35
N GLY A 95 -9.57 15.30 -3.23
CA GLY A 95 -9.34 14.73 -4.55
C GLY A 95 -9.63 15.71 -5.68
N ALA A 96 -9.54 15.23 -6.93
CA ALA A 96 -9.91 16.03 -8.10
C ALA A 96 -11.41 16.39 -8.13
N TRP A 97 -12.22 15.69 -7.34
CA TRP A 97 -13.64 15.95 -7.14
C TRP A 97 -13.93 17.15 -6.22
N CYS A 98 -12.94 17.71 -5.52
CA CYS A 98 -13.13 18.94 -4.75
C CYS A 98 -13.15 20.16 -5.68
N SER A 99 -14.35 20.64 -6.03
CA SER A 99 -14.57 21.68 -7.06
C SER A 99 -14.70 23.10 -6.50
N GLY A 100 -14.74 23.24 -5.17
CA GLY A 100 -14.85 24.53 -4.50
C GLY A 100 -13.63 25.42 -4.70
N ARG A 101 -13.84 26.74 -4.69
CA ARG A 101 -12.73 27.71 -4.74
C ARG A 101 -11.85 27.57 -3.51
N ARG A 102 -10.56 27.29 -3.72
CA ARG A 102 -9.55 27.32 -2.66
C ARG A 102 -9.37 28.76 -2.18
N SER A 103 -9.78 29.05 -0.96
CA SER A 103 -9.47 30.30 -0.26
C SER A 103 -9.01 29.99 1.16
N TRP A 104 -8.40 30.95 1.86
CA TRP A 104 -7.94 30.74 3.23
C TRP A 104 -9.06 30.32 4.20
N TRP A 105 -10.31 30.67 3.89
CA TRP A 105 -11.47 30.45 4.75
C TRP A 105 -12.44 29.40 4.20
N MET A 106 -12.22 28.90 2.98
CA MET A 106 -13.11 27.93 2.34
C MET A 106 -12.37 26.65 1.99
N ASP A 107 -12.92 25.54 2.48
CA ASP A 107 -12.49 24.21 2.11
C ASP A 107 -12.94 23.91 0.67
N PRO A 108 -12.01 23.63 -0.27
CA PRO A 108 -12.35 23.29 -1.64
C PRO A 108 -13.25 22.04 -1.75
N CYS A 109 -13.28 21.18 -0.74
CA CYS A 109 -14.14 19.99 -0.70
C CYS A 109 -15.54 20.25 -0.13
N SER A 110 -15.90 21.51 0.16
CA SER A 110 -17.28 21.88 0.51
C SER A 110 -18.24 21.78 -0.67
N GLN A 111 -17.71 21.82 -1.89
CA GLN A 111 -18.45 21.60 -3.14
C GLN A 111 -17.85 20.40 -3.85
N TRP A 112 -18.73 19.50 -4.29
CA TRP A 112 -18.36 18.24 -4.91
C TRP A 112 -18.60 18.36 -6.40
N GLY A 113 -17.57 18.04 -7.19
CA GLY A 113 -17.63 17.87 -8.63
C GLY A 113 -17.79 16.40 -8.99
N ASP A 114 -17.32 16.03 -10.18
CA ASP A 114 -17.35 14.64 -10.65
C ASP A 114 -16.33 13.78 -9.87
N VAL A 115 -16.86 12.75 -9.19
CA VAL A 115 -16.10 11.79 -8.38
C VAL A 115 -15.28 10.81 -9.22
N ASN A 116 -15.57 10.69 -10.52
CA ASN A 116 -14.85 9.79 -11.42
C ASN A 116 -13.56 10.40 -11.97
N ILE A 117 -13.32 11.70 -11.73
CA ILE A 117 -12.08 12.34 -12.15
C ILE A 117 -10.94 11.89 -11.25
N MET A 118 -9.95 11.24 -11.86
CA MET A 118 -8.73 10.79 -11.19
C MET A 118 -7.56 11.65 -11.66
N LYS A 119 -6.82 12.23 -10.72
CA LYS A 119 -5.59 12.99 -11.00
C LYS A 119 -4.44 12.45 -10.15
N PRO A 120 -3.33 12.01 -10.75
CA PRO A 120 -2.22 11.45 -10.00
C PRO A 120 -1.55 12.51 -9.13
N GLY A 121 -1.46 12.22 -7.83
CA GLY A 121 -0.64 12.97 -6.88
C GLY A 121 0.83 12.51 -6.90
N PRO A 122 1.71 13.15 -6.11
CA PRO A 122 3.11 12.75 -6.01
C PRO A 122 3.31 11.27 -5.63
N GLN A 123 2.54 10.77 -4.67
CA GLN A 123 2.63 9.36 -4.26
C GLN A 123 2.10 8.39 -5.33
N ALA A 124 1.13 8.81 -6.15
CA ALA A 124 0.65 7.99 -7.26
C ALA A 124 1.73 7.81 -8.34
N LYS A 125 2.50 8.88 -8.64
CA LYS A 125 3.65 8.79 -9.56
C LYS A 125 4.75 7.88 -9.02
N LYS A 126 5.01 7.98 -7.72
CA LYS A 126 5.98 7.11 -7.07
C LYS A 126 5.55 5.63 -7.11
N PHE A 127 4.28 5.37 -6.88
CA PHE A 127 3.72 4.03 -7.00
C PHE A 127 3.83 3.51 -8.44
N GLU A 128 3.57 4.35 -9.44
CA GLU A 128 3.77 4.02 -10.85
C GLU A 128 5.23 3.63 -11.16
N GLU A 129 6.21 4.37 -10.61
CA GLU A 129 7.64 4.01 -10.71
C GLU A 129 7.92 2.64 -10.09
N SER A 130 7.41 2.36 -8.89
CA SER A 130 7.57 1.05 -8.23
C SER A 130 6.93 -0.09 -9.02
N ILE A 131 5.74 0.12 -9.59
CA ILE A 131 5.08 -0.88 -10.44
C ILE A 131 5.88 -1.13 -11.71
N THR A 132 6.43 -0.08 -12.33
CA THR A 132 7.26 -0.21 -13.52
C THR A 132 8.48 -1.08 -13.24
N ASN A 133 9.19 -0.81 -12.14
CA ASN A 133 10.34 -1.61 -11.72
C ASN A 133 9.96 -3.08 -11.46
N LEU A 134 8.81 -3.33 -10.81
CA LEU A 134 8.33 -4.69 -10.58
C LEU A 134 8.00 -5.43 -11.88
N LEU A 135 7.46 -4.73 -12.89
CA LEU A 135 7.18 -5.29 -14.20
C LEU A 135 8.46 -5.58 -14.97
N ASP A 136 9.46 -4.69 -14.91
CA ASP A 136 10.77 -4.92 -15.52
C ASP A 136 11.46 -6.16 -14.92
N ASP A 137 11.47 -6.28 -13.58
CA ASP A 137 11.96 -7.48 -12.89
C ASP A 137 11.16 -8.73 -13.27
N TRP A 138 9.83 -8.62 -13.39
CA TRP A 138 8.97 -9.72 -13.83
C TRP A 138 9.31 -10.16 -15.25
N THR A 139 9.55 -9.24 -16.19
CA THR A 139 9.95 -9.60 -17.57
C THR A 139 11.30 -10.31 -17.62
N SER A 140 12.20 -10.05 -16.66
CA SER A 140 13.47 -10.76 -16.51
C SER A 140 13.34 -12.20 -15.98
N GLN A 141 12.12 -12.64 -15.62
CA GLN A 141 11.78 -13.96 -15.04
C GLN A 141 12.58 -14.33 -13.77
N SER A 142 13.16 -13.35 -13.08
CA SER A 142 14.00 -13.59 -11.91
C SER A 142 13.22 -14.06 -10.67
N ASN A 143 11.94 -13.71 -10.56
CA ASN A 143 11.16 -13.81 -9.32
C ASN A 143 9.76 -14.48 -9.49
N GLN A 144 9.63 -15.48 -10.36
CA GLN A 144 8.34 -16.14 -10.64
C GLN A 144 8.30 -17.60 -10.19
N CYS A 145 7.09 -18.11 -9.94
CA CYS A 145 6.84 -19.54 -9.78
C CYS A 145 7.18 -20.28 -11.09
N LYS A 146 7.91 -21.39 -11.02
CA LYS A 146 8.28 -22.24 -12.17
C LYS A 146 7.34 -23.44 -12.31
#